data_AF-A0A7Y0WP58-F1
#
_entry.id   AF-A0A7Y0WP58-F1
#
_cell.length_a   1.000
_cell.length_b   1.000
_cell.length_c   1.000
_cell.angle_alpha   90.00
_cell.angle_beta   90.00
_cell.angle_gamma   90.00
#
_symmetry.space_group_name_H-M   'P 1'
#
loop_
_entity.id
_entity.type
_entity.pdbx_description
1 polymer ?
#
loop_
_entity_poly.entity_id
_entity_poly.type
_entity_poly.pdbx_seq_one_letter_code
_entity_poly.pdbx_strand_id
1 'polypeptide(L)'
;MSVIYNALGLIVSSVLFGTVPLAVWAQEPHVLDIEGEAVCNFSGECSMDVGSEGKNILAACEAPRASISWNRKEKGVFLIACDCKCTSHDNTGWLIGGASVTGEREIQRLYLGKEFTVEALGKDPSSIFDIMASHPLCEKVDVVKLRESVFVTLLKQPTNNQSAPYCFLPAYIMNYRGSMKIKTNDVGSQFGKLLRVEDLDSISRSELLEFVDGIWISK
;
A
#
# COMPACT_ATOMS: atom_id res chain seq x y z
N MET A 1 72.19 7.59 27.60
CA MET A 1 73.03 6.57 28.25
C MET A 1 72.19 5.32 28.42
N SER A 2 72.71 4.18 27.98
CA SER A 2 72.16 2.84 28.16
C SER A 2 71.86 2.50 29.63
N VAL A 3 70.97 1.55 29.89
CA VAL A 3 71.31 0.16 30.29
C VAL A 3 70.02 -0.62 30.60
N ILE A 4 70.01 -1.86 30.11
CA ILE A 4 69.04 -2.95 30.22
C ILE A 4 69.25 -3.71 31.54
N TYR A 5 68.19 -4.25 32.16
CA TYR A 5 68.16 -5.56 32.86
C TYR A 5 66.71 -6.10 32.77
N ASN A 6 66.43 -7.19 32.05
CA ASN A 6 66.42 -8.62 32.48
C ASN A 6 65.54 -8.83 33.75
N ALA A 7 64.62 -9.80 33.86
CA ALA A 7 64.44 -11.07 33.17
C ALA A 7 63.13 -11.78 33.63
N LEU A 8 62.66 -12.71 32.77
CA LEU A 8 62.10 -14.04 33.08
C LEU A 8 60.81 -14.19 33.93
N GLY A 9 59.78 -14.78 33.28
CA GLY A 9 58.65 -15.44 33.94
C GLY A 9 57.66 -16.06 32.94
N LEU A 10 58.04 -17.21 32.36
CA LEU A 10 57.21 -18.09 31.51
C LEU A 10 56.37 -19.05 32.36
N ILE A 11 55.06 -19.16 32.15
CA ILE A 11 54.22 -20.40 32.22
C ILE A 11 53.00 -20.16 31.30
N VAL A 12 52.97 -20.63 30.05
CA VAL A 12 52.51 -21.94 29.53
C VAL A 12 50.99 -22.20 29.66
N SER A 13 50.32 -22.01 28.51
CA SER A 13 49.39 -22.92 27.81
C SER A 13 48.03 -23.29 28.41
N SER A 14 46.96 -23.06 27.62
CA SER A 14 45.83 -23.96 27.24
C SER A 14 44.63 -23.08 26.85
N VAL A 15 44.42 -22.74 25.57
CA VAL A 15 43.67 -23.51 24.55
C VAL A 15 42.17 -23.68 24.89
N LEU A 16 41.34 -23.10 23.99
CA LEU A 16 39.96 -23.45 23.61
C LEU A 16 38.81 -23.16 24.60
N PHE A 17 37.95 -22.19 24.30
CA PHE A 17 36.76 -22.33 23.45
C PHE A 17 36.00 -21.01 23.47
N GLY A 18 35.76 -20.45 22.29
CA GLY A 18 34.91 -19.27 22.13
C GLY A 18 33.48 -19.60 22.53
N THR A 19 32.89 -18.77 23.37
CA THR A 19 31.44 -18.63 23.49
C THR A 19 31.12 -17.19 23.12
N VAL A 20 30.80 -16.99 21.84
CA VAL A 20 30.06 -15.81 21.42
C VAL A 20 28.65 -16.00 22.00
N PRO A 21 28.11 -15.09 22.82
CA PRO A 21 26.69 -15.13 23.11
C PRO A 21 25.98 -14.82 21.79
N LEU A 22 25.39 -15.85 21.17
CA LEU A 22 24.33 -15.67 20.20
C LEU A 22 23.19 -14.99 20.97
N ALA A 23 23.15 -13.66 20.89
CA ALA A 23 21.91 -12.94 21.06
C ALA A 23 20.97 -13.50 19.98
N VAL A 24 20.15 -14.46 20.37
CA VAL A 24 18.97 -14.85 19.61
C VAL A 24 18.04 -13.67 19.76
N TRP A 25 18.03 -12.81 18.73
CA TRP A 25 16.95 -11.86 18.55
C TRP A 25 15.74 -12.70 18.26
N ALA A 26 14.97 -13.01 19.31
CA ALA A 26 13.59 -13.38 19.16
C ALA A 26 12.93 -12.18 18.48
N GLN A 27 12.69 -12.30 17.17
CA GLN A 27 11.83 -11.38 16.46
C GLN A 27 10.44 -11.60 17.08
N GLU A 28 10.07 -10.76 18.03
CA GLU A 28 8.75 -10.76 18.60
C GLU A 28 7.75 -10.61 17.44
N PRO A 29 6.69 -11.44 17.38
CA PRO A 29 5.63 -11.24 16.41
C PRO A 29 5.04 -9.86 16.68
N HIS A 30 5.19 -8.95 15.73
CA HIS A 30 4.53 -7.64 15.77
C HIS A 30 3.03 -7.89 15.96
N VAL A 31 2.57 -7.57 17.16
CA VAL A 31 1.18 -7.66 17.58
C VAL A 31 0.39 -6.68 16.72
N LEU A 32 -0.40 -7.23 15.79
CA LEU A 32 -1.49 -6.53 15.12
C LEU A 32 -2.68 -6.57 16.07
N ASP A 33 -2.88 -5.52 16.86
CA ASP A 33 -4.09 -5.37 17.65
C ASP A 33 -5.25 -4.92 16.75
N ILE A 34 -6.33 -5.68 16.80
CA ILE A 34 -7.54 -5.58 15.99
C ILE A 34 -8.60 -4.86 16.84
N GLU A 35 -8.70 -3.55 16.65
CA GLU A 35 -9.93 -2.74 16.56
C GLU A 35 -9.52 -1.27 16.38
N GLY A 36 -9.47 -0.80 15.12
CA GLY A 36 -9.49 0.64 14.79
C GLY A 36 -8.21 1.46 14.97
N GLU A 37 -7.00 0.89 14.93
CA GLU A 37 -5.78 1.70 14.80
C GLU A 37 -5.19 1.60 13.39
N ALA A 38 -5.14 2.73 12.70
CA ALA A 38 -4.55 2.78 11.37
C ALA A 38 -3.10 2.33 11.36
N VAL A 39 -2.77 1.44 10.43
CA VAL A 39 -1.42 0.93 10.22
C VAL A 39 -0.73 1.85 9.22
N CYS A 40 0.43 2.39 9.58
CA CYS A 40 1.23 3.23 8.71
C CYS A 40 2.61 2.62 8.47
N ASN A 41 3.08 2.64 7.22
CA ASN A 41 4.46 2.31 6.90
C ASN A 41 5.41 3.50 7.15
N PHE A 42 6.71 3.25 7.08
CA PHE A 42 7.74 4.30 7.28
C PHE A 42 7.68 5.39 6.20
N SER A 43 7.18 5.05 5.01
CA SER A 43 6.97 6.00 3.91
C SER A 43 5.80 6.96 4.13
N GLY A 44 5.00 6.76 5.19
CA GLY A 44 3.86 7.58 5.58
C GLY A 44 2.55 7.19 4.90
N GLU A 45 2.51 6.05 4.20
CA GLU A 45 1.27 5.46 3.68
C GLU A 45 0.58 4.74 4.83
N CYS A 46 -0.68 5.08 5.04
CA CYS A 46 -1.49 4.58 6.13
C CYS A 46 -2.75 3.93 5.56
N SER A 47 -3.24 2.89 6.21
CA SER A 47 -4.55 2.31 5.95
C SER A 47 -5.23 1.83 7.22
N MET A 48 -6.54 1.72 7.18
CA MET A 48 -7.34 1.06 8.22
C MET A 48 -8.58 0.42 7.61
N ASP A 49 -9.08 -0.60 8.28
CA ASP A 49 -10.38 -1.18 7.95
C ASP A 49 -11.50 -0.20 8.31
N VAL A 50 -12.52 -0.12 7.46
CA VAL A 50 -13.75 0.61 7.74
C VAL A 50 -14.55 -0.18 8.77
N GLY A 51 -14.47 0.28 10.02
CA GLY A 51 -15.19 -0.33 11.14
C GLY A 51 -16.69 -0.01 11.16
N SER A 52 -17.34 -0.37 12.27
CA SER A 52 -18.79 -0.19 12.46
C SER A 52 -19.26 1.26 12.48
N GLU A 53 -18.35 2.23 12.62
CA GLU A 53 -18.63 3.66 12.50
C GLU A 53 -18.85 4.09 11.04
N GLY A 54 -18.24 3.38 10.08
CA GLY A 54 -18.40 3.61 8.64
C GLY A 54 -19.54 2.82 8.00
N LYS A 55 -20.64 2.56 8.71
CA LYS A 55 -21.77 1.74 8.21
C LYS A 55 -22.31 2.19 6.86
N ASN A 56 -22.40 3.50 6.62
CA ASN A 56 -22.89 4.02 5.35
C ASN A 56 -21.91 3.73 4.21
N ILE A 57 -20.61 3.78 4.47
CA ILE A 57 -19.56 3.39 3.51
C ILE A 57 -19.68 1.91 3.17
N LEU A 58 -19.81 1.04 4.19
CA LEU A 58 -19.96 -0.40 4.00
C LEU A 58 -21.24 -0.75 3.22
N ALA A 59 -22.35 -0.07 3.52
CA ALA A 59 -23.61 -0.25 2.80
C ALA A 59 -23.47 0.18 1.33
N ALA A 60 -22.81 1.31 1.07
CA ALA A 60 -22.59 1.83 -0.27
C ALA A 60 -21.61 1.00 -1.10
N CYS A 61 -20.64 0.38 -0.43
CA CYS A 61 -19.71 -0.55 -1.06
C CYS A 61 -20.40 -1.83 -1.56
N GLU A 62 -21.58 -2.18 -1.03
CA GLU A 62 -22.24 -3.48 -1.24
C GLU A 62 -21.28 -4.66 -0.99
N ALA A 63 -20.31 -4.46 -0.09
CA ALA A 63 -19.17 -5.34 0.14
C ALA A 63 -19.07 -5.75 1.61
N PRO A 64 -18.53 -6.94 1.93
CA PRO A 64 -18.38 -7.39 3.31
C PRO A 64 -17.33 -6.59 4.09
N ARG A 65 -16.38 -5.95 3.39
CA ARG A 65 -15.29 -5.18 3.96
C ARG A 65 -14.98 -3.99 3.07
N ALA A 66 -14.50 -2.93 3.69
CA ALA A 66 -13.87 -1.82 3.00
C ALA A 66 -12.66 -1.37 3.80
N SER A 67 -11.69 -0.79 3.11
CA SER A 67 -10.54 -0.13 3.73
C SER A 67 -10.54 1.35 3.33
N ILE A 68 -9.83 2.15 4.12
CA ILE A 68 -9.47 3.51 3.75
C ILE A 68 -7.96 3.70 3.89
N SER A 69 -7.37 4.29 2.87
CA SER A 69 -5.94 4.57 2.75
C SER A 69 -5.68 6.06 2.55
N TRP A 70 -4.58 6.57 3.12
CA TRP A 70 -4.09 7.94 2.92
C TRP A 70 -2.58 7.99 2.97
N ASN A 71 -2.00 9.10 2.52
CA ASN A 71 -0.56 9.33 2.57
C ASN A 71 -0.27 10.62 3.34
N ARG A 72 0.54 10.55 4.40
CA ARG A 72 0.91 11.73 5.21
C ARG A 72 1.60 12.82 4.39
N LYS A 73 2.22 12.47 3.26
CA LYS A 73 2.87 13.42 2.33
C LYS A 73 1.86 14.17 1.46
N GLU A 74 0.66 13.62 1.27
CA GLU A 74 -0.38 14.17 0.41
C GLU A 74 -1.66 14.42 1.22
N LYS A 75 -1.75 15.63 1.78
CA LYS A 75 -2.85 15.98 2.69
C LYS A 75 -4.18 16.06 1.96
N GLY A 76 -5.24 15.58 2.62
CA GLY A 76 -6.61 15.68 2.12
C GLY A 76 -6.93 14.76 0.93
N VAL A 77 -6.07 13.77 0.68
CA VAL A 77 -6.27 12.75 -0.35
C VAL A 77 -6.46 11.37 0.32
N PHE A 78 -7.57 10.72 0.01
CA PHE A 78 -7.99 9.44 0.57
C PHE A 78 -8.44 8.49 -0.53
N LEU A 79 -8.14 7.21 -0.36
CA LEU A 79 -8.64 6.13 -1.21
C LEU A 79 -9.43 5.16 -0.34
N ILE A 80 -10.74 5.09 -0.57
CA ILE A 80 -11.60 4.05 -0.01
C ILE A 80 -11.65 2.93 -1.02
N ALA A 81 -11.43 1.70 -0.58
CA ALA A 81 -11.52 0.50 -1.39
C ALA A 81 -12.54 -0.47 -0.79
N CYS A 82 -13.51 -0.86 -1.59
CA CYS A 82 -14.53 -1.84 -1.29
C CYS A 82 -14.04 -3.21 -1.76
N ASP A 83 -13.78 -4.11 -0.81
CA ASP A 83 -13.30 -5.45 -1.11
C ASP A 83 -14.43 -6.29 -1.69
N CYS A 84 -14.33 -6.64 -2.96
CA CYS A 84 -15.28 -7.56 -3.57
C CYS A 84 -15.30 -8.88 -2.78
N LYS A 85 -16.45 -9.56 -2.77
CA LYS A 85 -16.51 -10.95 -2.30
C LYS A 85 -16.02 -11.91 -3.38
N CYS A 86 -14.84 -11.64 -3.94
CA CYS A 86 -14.34 -12.31 -5.14
C CYS A 86 -12.82 -12.52 -5.08
N THR A 87 -12.32 -13.54 -5.79
CA THR A 87 -10.88 -13.79 -5.93
C THR A 87 -10.26 -13.02 -7.09
N SER A 88 -11.06 -12.41 -7.97
CA SER A 88 -10.56 -11.59 -9.07
C SER A 88 -10.01 -10.24 -8.62
N HIS A 89 -10.33 -9.81 -7.38
CA HIS A 89 -10.02 -8.47 -6.88
C HIS A 89 -10.55 -7.37 -7.81
N ASP A 90 -11.74 -7.58 -8.38
CA ASP A 90 -12.48 -6.55 -9.12
C ASP A 90 -13.13 -5.58 -8.12
N ASN A 91 -12.27 -4.95 -7.31
CA ASN A 91 -12.67 -4.04 -6.27
C ASN A 91 -13.22 -2.75 -6.90
N THR A 92 -13.99 -2.01 -6.11
CA THR A 92 -14.41 -0.65 -6.47
C THR A 92 -14.14 0.27 -5.30
N GLY A 93 -14.33 1.57 -5.45
CA GLY A 93 -14.20 2.48 -4.33
C GLY A 93 -14.23 3.94 -4.73
N TRP A 94 -13.73 4.78 -3.84
CA TRP A 94 -13.73 6.24 -4.04
C TRP A 94 -12.35 6.81 -3.80
N LEU A 95 -11.90 7.63 -4.75
CA LEU A 95 -10.78 8.52 -4.58
C LEU A 95 -11.32 9.91 -4.22
N ILE A 96 -10.95 10.39 -3.04
CA ILE A 96 -11.38 11.66 -2.49
C ILE A 96 -10.15 12.56 -2.40
N GLY A 97 -10.24 13.77 -2.95
CA GLY A 97 -9.16 14.75 -2.95
C GLY A 97 -8.74 15.19 -4.35
N GLY A 98 -7.81 16.14 -4.40
CA GLY A 98 -7.46 16.86 -5.62
C GLY A 98 -8.23 18.16 -5.79
N ALA A 99 -7.81 18.97 -6.76
CA ALA A 99 -8.28 20.31 -7.04
C ALA A 99 -9.52 20.26 -7.93
N SER A 100 -10.66 20.69 -7.38
CA SER A 100 -11.84 21.06 -8.16
C SER A 100 -11.73 22.49 -8.69
N VAL A 101 -12.39 22.76 -9.81
CA VAL A 101 -12.61 24.11 -10.35
C VAL A 101 -13.35 25.00 -9.33
N THR A 102 -14.18 24.39 -8.47
CA THR A 102 -14.97 25.09 -7.45
C THR A 102 -14.26 25.24 -6.10
N GLY A 103 -13.03 24.74 -5.96
CA GLY A 103 -12.30 24.70 -4.68
C GLY A 103 -12.75 23.61 -3.71
N GLU A 104 -13.77 22.82 -4.07
CA GLU A 104 -14.18 21.66 -3.27
C GLU A 104 -13.28 20.43 -3.51
N ARG A 105 -13.31 19.44 -2.61
CA ARG A 105 -12.61 18.16 -2.83
C ARG A 105 -13.26 17.36 -3.95
N GLU A 106 -12.50 16.95 -4.96
CA GLU A 106 -13.01 16.04 -5.98
C GLU A 106 -13.32 14.66 -5.35
N ILE A 107 -14.40 14.01 -5.78
CA ILE A 107 -14.70 12.61 -5.44
C ILE A 107 -14.87 11.88 -6.76
N GLN A 108 -14.09 10.82 -6.96
CA GLN A 108 -14.13 10.00 -8.16
C GLN A 108 -14.41 8.56 -7.74
N ARG A 109 -15.44 7.94 -8.32
CA ARG A 109 -15.68 6.51 -8.16
C ARG A 109 -14.76 5.72 -9.10
N LEU A 110 -14.09 4.70 -8.57
CA LEU A 110 -13.07 3.95 -9.27
C LEU A 110 -13.33 2.44 -9.29
N TYR A 111 -12.95 1.78 -10.38
CA TYR A 111 -12.54 0.38 -10.33
C TYR A 111 -11.13 0.29 -9.76
N LEU A 112 -10.93 -0.69 -8.89
CA LEU A 112 -9.68 -0.94 -8.19
C LEU A 112 -9.32 -2.42 -8.34
N GLY A 113 -8.03 -2.69 -8.27
CA GLY A 113 -7.51 -4.05 -8.17
C GLY A 113 -7.18 -4.40 -6.72
N LYS A 114 -6.20 -5.30 -6.58
CA LYS A 114 -5.59 -5.60 -5.28
C LYS A 114 -4.90 -4.36 -4.71
N GLU A 115 -5.16 -4.08 -3.44
CA GLU A 115 -4.48 -3.01 -2.71
C GLU A 115 -2.98 -3.28 -2.57
N PHE A 116 -2.17 -2.22 -2.69
CA PHE A 116 -0.73 -2.29 -2.55
C PHE A 116 -0.15 -0.93 -2.18
N THR A 117 1.07 -0.91 -1.62
CA THR A 117 1.74 0.34 -1.25
C THR A 117 2.78 0.74 -2.28
N VAL A 118 2.97 2.06 -2.45
CA VAL A 118 4.02 2.66 -3.28
C VAL A 118 5.39 2.17 -2.80
N GLU A 119 5.60 2.12 -1.48
CA GLU A 119 6.84 1.61 -0.89
C GLU A 119 7.10 0.14 -1.27
N ALA A 120 6.11 -0.74 -1.13
CA ALA A 120 6.28 -2.15 -1.44
C ALA A 120 6.54 -2.37 -2.93
N LEU A 121 5.86 -1.61 -3.81
CA LEU A 121 6.08 -1.70 -5.25
C LEU A 121 7.45 -1.13 -5.64
N GLY A 122 7.92 -0.11 -4.93
CA GLY A 122 9.25 0.49 -5.13
C GLY A 122 10.43 -0.41 -4.79
N LYS A 123 10.18 -1.51 -4.06
CA LYS A 123 11.16 -2.58 -3.84
C LYS A 123 11.32 -3.51 -5.04
N ASP A 124 10.61 -3.23 -6.13
CA ASP A 124 10.60 -4.00 -7.39
C ASP A 124 10.39 -5.50 -7.16
N PRO A 125 9.24 -5.89 -6.55
CA PRO A 125 9.01 -7.28 -6.19
C PRO A 125 8.94 -8.15 -7.45
N SER A 126 9.67 -9.27 -7.45
CA SER A 126 9.64 -10.24 -8.54
C SER A 126 8.28 -10.92 -8.72
N SER A 127 7.48 -10.96 -7.65
CA SER A 127 6.14 -11.52 -7.63
C SER A 127 5.29 -10.90 -6.53
N ILE A 128 3.99 -10.84 -6.75
CA ILE A 128 2.98 -10.35 -5.82
C ILE A 128 2.23 -11.57 -5.27
N PHE A 129 2.20 -11.69 -3.94
CA PHE A 129 1.44 -12.74 -3.27
C PHE A 129 -0.07 -12.48 -3.40
N ASP A 130 -0.81 -13.49 -3.84
CA ASP A 130 -2.26 -13.54 -3.81
C ASP A 130 -2.74 -14.71 -2.94
N ILE A 131 -4.04 -14.80 -2.68
CA ILE A 131 -4.69 -15.72 -1.74
C ILE A 131 -4.12 -17.15 -1.78
N MET A 132 -3.85 -17.69 -2.98
CA MET A 132 -3.40 -19.07 -3.15
C MET A 132 -2.02 -19.21 -3.82
N ALA A 133 -1.50 -18.17 -4.46
CA ALA A 133 -0.28 -18.25 -5.25
C ALA A 133 0.35 -16.87 -5.45
N SER A 134 1.66 -16.86 -5.74
CA SER A 134 2.35 -15.63 -6.14
C SER A 134 2.37 -15.51 -7.65
N HIS A 135 2.13 -14.31 -8.17
CA HIS A 135 2.06 -14.02 -9.60
C HIS A 135 2.99 -12.88 -9.98
N PRO A 136 3.57 -12.89 -11.20
CA PRO A 136 4.47 -11.83 -11.63
C PRO A 136 3.71 -10.51 -11.88
N LEU A 137 4.46 -9.43 -11.97
CA LEU A 137 3.96 -8.21 -12.60
C LEU A 137 3.83 -8.43 -14.12
N CYS A 138 2.85 -7.79 -14.74
CA CYS A 138 2.68 -7.84 -16.20
C CYS A 138 3.82 -7.12 -16.94
N GLU A 139 4.43 -6.17 -16.26
CA GLU A 139 5.47 -5.30 -16.77
C GLU A 139 6.34 -4.79 -15.61
N LYS A 140 7.51 -4.25 -15.95
CA LYS A 140 8.37 -3.64 -14.94
C LYS A 140 7.71 -2.42 -14.33
N VAL A 141 8.03 -2.16 -13.06
CA VAL A 141 7.58 -0.97 -12.36
C VAL A 141 8.13 0.28 -13.05
N ASP A 142 7.25 1.24 -13.35
CA ASP A 142 7.67 2.54 -13.89
C ASP A 142 8.03 3.46 -12.72
N VAL A 143 9.33 3.58 -12.49
CA VAL A 143 9.90 4.35 -11.38
C VAL A 143 9.51 5.83 -11.44
N VAL A 144 9.29 6.39 -12.63
CA VAL A 144 8.88 7.80 -12.79
C VAL A 144 7.44 7.96 -12.33
N LYS A 145 6.53 7.11 -12.82
CA LYS A 145 5.11 7.14 -12.39
C LYS A 145 4.98 6.83 -10.90
N LEU A 146 5.74 5.86 -10.40
CA LEU A 146 5.72 5.46 -9.00
C LEU A 146 6.12 6.61 -8.06
N ARG A 147 7.16 7.38 -8.42
CA ARG A 147 7.61 8.53 -7.60
C ARG A 147 6.57 9.63 -7.47
N GLU A 148 5.71 9.78 -8.47
CA GLU A 148 4.60 10.75 -8.49
C GLU A 148 3.28 10.16 -7.97
N SER A 149 3.28 8.88 -7.56
CA SER A 149 2.08 8.19 -7.07
C SER A 149 1.83 8.47 -5.60
N VAL A 150 0.57 8.72 -5.27
CA VAL A 150 0.05 8.80 -3.90
C VAL A 150 -0.39 7.40 -3.45
N PHE A 151 -1.03 6.67 -4.36
CA PHE A 151 -1.45 5.28 -4.17
C PHE A 151 -1.13 4.44 -5.41
N VAL A 152 -1.11 3.12 -5.23
CA VAL A 152 -1.04 2.15 -6.32
C VAL A 152 -2.09 1.07 -6.09
N THR A 153 -2.66 0.57 -7.17
CA THR A 153 -3.52 -0.61 -7.15
C THR A 153 -3.07 -1.58 -8.24
N LEU A 154 -3.21 -2.87 -7.99
CA LEU A 154 -2.70 -3.92 -8.87
C LEU A 154 -3.86 -4.64 -9.56
N LEU A 155 -4.05 -4.34 -10.84
CA LEU A 155 -5.11 -4.93 -11.65
C LEU A 155 -4.69 -6.32 -12.12
N LYS A 156 -5.58 -7.32 -12.00
CA LYS A 156 -5.32 -8.63 -12.61
C LYS A 156 -5.47 -8.54 -14.12
N GLN A 157 -4.51 -9.10 -14.84
CA GLN A 157 -4.59 -9.26 -16.29
C GLN A 157 -4.34 -10.72 -16.65
N PRO A 158 -5.18 -11.32 -17.50
CA PRO A 158 -4.95 -12.68 -17.96
C PRO A 158 -3.63 -12.75 -18.74
N THR A 159 -2.95 -13.89 -18.66
CA THR A 159 -1.82 -14.19 -19.53
C THR A 159 -2.06 -15.50 -20.28
N ASN A 160 -1.23 -15.73 -21.30
CA ASN A 160 -1.22 -17.01 -22.03
C ASN A 160 -0.31 -18.08 -21.36
N ASN A 161 0.23 -17.80 -20.17
CA ASN A 161 1.13 -18.71 -19.45
C ASN A 161 0.33 -19.59 -18.47
N GLN A 162 0.29 -20.90 -18.71
CA GLN A 162 -0.43 -21.84 -17.84
C GLN A 162 0.12 -21.90 -16.41
N SER A 163 1.41 -21.67 -16.21
CA SER A 163 2.04 -21.63 -14.87
C SER A 163 1.83 -20.32 -14.14
N ALA A 164 1.38 -19.27 -14.85
CA ALA A 164 1.06 -17.96 -14.31
C ALA A 164 -0.16 -17.39 -15.07
N PRO A 165 -1.37 -17.94 -14.86
CA PRO A 165 -2.56 -17.66 -15.68
C PRO A 165 -2.97 -16.19 -15.71
N TYR A 166 -2.49 -15.40 -14.75
CA TYR A 166 -2.60 -13.96 -14.73
C TYR A 166 -1.32 -13.32 -14.16
N CYS A 167 -1.18 -12.03 -14.41
CA CYS A 167 -0.17 -11.15 -13.86
C CYS A 167 -0.84 -9.92 -13.22
N PHE A 168 -0.08 -9.17 -12.44
CA PHE A 168 -0.54 -7.91 -11.85
C PHE A 168 -0.01 -6.71 -12.64
N LEU A 169 -0.92 -5.88 -13.14
CA LEU A 169 -0.62 -4.63 -13.83
C LEU A 169 -0.73 -3.47 -12.82
N PRO A 170 0.35 -2.74 -12.53
CA PRO A 170 0.27 -1.57 -11.68
C PRO A 170 -0.53 -0.43 -12.32
N ALA A 171 -1.53 0.07 -11.59
CA ALA A 171 -2.18 1.34 -11.84
C ALA A 171 -1.72 2.35 -10.79
N TYR A 172 -1.13 3.45 -11.28
CA TYR A 172 -0.54 4.54 -10.53
C TYR A 172 -1.57 5.64 -10.33
N ILE A 173 -1.94 5.93 -9.09
CA ILE A 173 -2.85 7.02 -8.72
C ILE A 173 -2.00 8.20 -8.24
N MET A 174 -1.92 9.23 -9.06
CA MET A 174 -0.92 10.29 -8.99
C MET A 174 -1.58 11.64 -8.74
N ASN A 175 -0.97 12.49 -7.90
CA ASN A 175 -1.34 13.90 -7.84
C ASN A 175 -0.54 14.67 -8.88
N TYR A 176 -1.18 15.14 -9.94
CA TYR A 176 -0.55 15.95 -10.98
C TYR A 176 -1.10 17.37 -10.98
N ARG A 177 -0.33 18.31 -10.45
CA ARG A 177 -0.67 19.75 -10.37
C ARG A 177 -2.01 20.00 -9.66
N GLY A 178 -2.26 19.24 -8.60
CA GLY A 178 -3.50 19.31 -7.85
C GLY A 178 -4.58 18.36 -8.36
N SER A 179 -4.55 17.88 -9.60
CA SER A 179 -5.57 16.95 -10.09
C SER A 179 -5.14 15.50 -9.96
N MET A 180 -6.02 14.65 -9.43
CA MET A 180 -5.75 13.22 -9.34
C MET A 180 -5.89 12.54 -10.70
N LYS A 181 -4.85 11.81 -11.11
CA LYS A 181 -4.79 11.08 -12.37
C LYS A 181 -4.46 9.63 -12.13
N ILE A 182 -5.01 8.75 -12.96
CA ILE A 182 -4.71 7.33 -12.94
C ILE A 182 -4.02 6.96 -14.24
N LYS A 183 -2.89 6.26 -14.13
CA LYS A 183 -2.10 5.81 -15.28
C LYS A 183 -1.70 4.35 -15.10
N THR A 184 -1.56 3.63 -16.19
CA THR A 184 -0.85 2.34 -16.29
C THR A 184 0.39 2.54 -17.18
N ASN A 185 1.28 1.54 -17.35
CA ASN A 185 2.35 1.69 -18.35
C ASN A 185 1.93 1.29 -19.76
N ASP A 186 0.74 0.72 -19.93
CA ASP A 186 0.17 0.51 -21.26
C ASP A 186 -0.45 1.81 -21.80
N VAL A 187 0.26 2.41 -22.76
CA VAL A 187 -0.07 3.67 -23.45
C VAL A 187 -1.27 3.50 -24.39
N GLY A 188 -1.62 2.28 -24.80
CA GLY A 188 -2.75 1.98 -25.69
C GLY A 188 -4.02 1.56 -24.95
N SER A 189 -3.87 1.20 -23.69
CA SER A 189 -4.94 0.77 -22.81
C SER A 189 -5.78 1.99 -22.42
N GLN A 190 -7.05 2.00 -22.81
CA GLN A 190 -8.01 2.97 -22.27
C GLN A 190 -8.23 2.77 -20.75
N PHE A 191 -7.53 1.84 -20.10
CA PHE A 191 -7.79 1.39 -18.73
C PHE A 191 -7.71 2.53 -17.73
N GLY A 192 -6.74 3.45 -17.82
CA GLY A 192 -6.72 4.62 -16.93
C GLY A 192 -7.99 5.48 -16.98
N LYS A 193 -8.69 5.50 -18.13
CA LYS A 193 -10.03 6.12 -18.27
C LYS A 193 -11.15 5.18 -17.87
N LEU A 194 -11.04 3.88 -18.17
CA LEU A 194 -12.02 2.84 -17.81
C LEU A 194 -12.08 2.57 -16.31
N LEU A 195 -11.05 2.95 -15.55
CA LEU A 195 -11.08 2.84 -14.10
C LEU A 195 -11.99 3.88 -13.46
N ARG A 196 -12.45 4.92 -14.17
CA ARG A 196 -13.44 5.86 -13.65
C ARG A 196 -14.85 5.34 -13.95
N VAL A 197 -15.70 5.33 -12.93
CA VAL A 197 -17.11 4.94 -13.05
C VAL A 197 -17.94 6.22 -13.20
N GLU A 198 -18.78 6.30 -14.24
CA GLU A 198 -19.60 7.48 -14.53
C GLU A 198 -20.93 7.52 -13.75
N ASP A 199 -21.35 6.41 -13.13
CA ASP A 199 -22.71 6.25 -12.59
C ASP A 199 -22.84 6.26 -11.06
N LEU A 200 -24.03 6.72 -10.65
CA LEU A 200 -24.42 7.37 -9.41
C LEU A 200 -24.20 6.56 -8.12
N ASP A 201 -23.58 7.24 -7.15
CA ASP A 201 -23.38 6.73 -5.79
C ASP A 201 -24.71 6.57 -5.05
N SER A 202 -24.85 5.44 -4.34
CA SER A 202 -25.88 5.24 -3.31
C SER A 202 -25.58 6.01 -2.02
N ILE A 203 -24.37 6.58 -1.90
CA ILE A 203 -23.90 7.38 -0.78
C ILE A 203 -23.78 8.85 -1.17
N SER A 204 -24.16 9.74 -0.27
CA SER A 204 -24.03 11.17 -0.53
C SER A 204 -22.57 11.62 -0.40
N ARG A 205 -22.21 12.64 -1.19
CA ARG A 205 -20.93 13.37 -1.04
C ARG A 205 -20.67 13.79 0.40
N SER A 206 -21.68 14.30 1.10
CA SER A 206 -21.57 14.72 2.50
C SER A 206 -21.15 13.57 3.42
N GLU A 207 -21.74 12.38 3.26
CA GLU A 207 -21.41 11.22 4.09
C GLU A 207 -19.97 10.74 3.85
N LEU A 208 -19.52 10.70 2.58
CA LEU A 208 -18.14 10.39 2.25
C LEU A 208 -17.17 11.39 2.89
N LEU A 209 -17.48 12.68 2.79
CA LEU A 209 -16.62 13.74 3.35
C LEU A 209 -16.60 13.73 4.88
N GLU A 210 -17.76 13.56 5.53
CA GLU A 210 -17.87 13.45 6.99
C GLU A 210 -17.05 12.28 7.53
N PHE A 211 -17.13 11.12 6.87
CA PHE A 211 -16.35 9.94 7.25
C PHE A 211 -14.84 10.22 7.17
N VAL A 212 -14.34 10.76 6.05
CA VAL A 212 -12.89 11.01 5.91
C VAL A 212 -12.39 12.16 6.77
N ASP A 213 -13.22 13.14 7.07
CA ASP A 213 -12.86 14.25 7.97
C ASP A 213 -12.76 13.79 9.42
N GLY A 214 -13.61 12.85 9.85
CA GLY A 214 -13.49 12.21 11.17
C GLY A 214 -12.15 11.51 11.41
N ILE A 215 -11.56 10.95 10.35
CA ILE A 215 -10.24 10.30 10.39
C ILE A 215 -9.11 11.33 10.55
N TRP A 216 -9.26 12.51 9.95
CA TRP A 216 -8.27 13.58 10.03
C TRP A 216 -8.35 14.37 11.34
N ILE A 217 -9.54 14.53 11.91
CA ILE A 217 -9.76 15.31 13.14
C ILE A 217 -9.33 14.55 14.41
N SER A 218 -9.24 13.22 14.33
CA SER A 218 -8.83 12.36 15.45
C SER A 218 -7.31 12.16 15.59
N LYS A 219 -6.47 12.84 14.77
CA LYS A 219 -5.00 12.65 14.76
C LYS A 219 -4.20 13.95 14.61
#